data_AF-A0A2D9B569-F1
#
_entry.id   AF-A0A2D9B569-F1
#
_cell.length_a   1.000
_cell.length_b   1.000
_cell.length_c   1.000
_cell.angle_alpha   90.00
_cell.angle_beta   90.00
_cell.angle_gamma   90.00
#
_symmetry.space_group_name_H-M   'P 1'
#
loop_
_entity.id
_entity.type
_entity.pdbx_description
1 polymer ?
#
loop_
_entity_poly.entity_id
_entity_poly.type
_entity_poly.pdbx_seq_one_letter_code
_entity_poly.pdbx_strand_id
1 'polypeptide(L)'
;MKKVHFLILIVIFSAKCISQELPPNFEDTIRNEYNSFSQEVIDNELKQNFEEYLALRKVAYLNKQQFYQSIASSRSVNNLCDNGTFESGINPSEWNFEWGGNQGTRGHWVSGVWTVINYTSSIGLNLMNIGSFEPADHPNSVHHQVQTSGLDNIVTAINKVWNYPTGNTKSVRLGNLGVSNGYESMAKVVNITPSNSILSFSYAMVVQNPGHGTNTDPSFRVNIIDANNPLINYNNLVSLGGSGINYITSSHPLLKTFNAPKPYYNVQYKNWSCVVVDLSSLIGK
;
A
#
# COMPACT_ATOMS: atom_id res chain seq x y z
N MET A 1 41.05 31.93 -42.76
CA MET A 1 39.96 31.03 -42.34
C MET A 1 40.08 30.79 -40.83
N LYS A 2 39.12 31.24 -40.02
CA LYS A 2 39.13 31.03 -38.56
C LYS A 2 38.67 29.60 -38.25
N LYS A 3 39.49 28.82 -37.55
CA LYS A 3 39.12 27.49 -37.03
C LYS A 3 38.18 27.66 -35.85
N VAL A 4 36.90 27.36 -36.04
CA VAL A 4 35.91 27.24 -34.97
C VAL A 4 36.20 25.95 -34.21
N HIS A 5 36.47 26.05 -32.92
CA HIS A 5 36.58 24.88 -32.04
C HIS A 5 35.20 24.63 -31.45
N PHE A 6 34.63 23.46 -31.70
CA PHE A 6 33.42 23.01 -31.02
C PHE A 6 33.81 22.39 -29.69
N LEU A 7 33.32 22.99 -28.60
CA LEU A 7 33.39 22.42 -27.27
C LEU A 7 32.16 21.51 -27.10
N ILE A 8 32.35 20.20 -27.06
CA ILE A 8 31.28 19.27 -26.70
C ILE A 8 31.29 19.15 -25.17
N LEU A 9 30.35 19.82 -24.52
CA LEU A 9 30.09 19.65 -23.09
C LEU A 9 29.29 18.34 -22.91
N ILE A 10 29.97 17.23 -22.64
CA ILE A 10 29.31 16.00 -22.22
C ILE A 10 29.03 16.15 -20.72
N VAL A 11 27.84 16.60 -20.36
CA VAL A 11 27.33 16.50 -18.99
C VAL A 11 26.96 15.05 -18.76
N ILE A 12 27.94 14.24 -18.33
CA ILE A 12 27.66 12.92 -17.78
C ILE A 12 27.04 13.19 -16.42
N PHE A 13 25.70 13.19 -16.35
CA PHE A 13 25.05 12.85 -15.09
C PHE A 13 25.46 11.41 -14.79
N SER A 14 26.57 11.23 -14.07
CA SER A 14 26.68 10.07 -13.20
C SER A 14 25.60 10.31 -12.15
N ALA A 15 24.36 9.94 -12.47
CA ALA A 15 23.53 9.40 -11.43
C ALA A 15 24.45 8.37 -10.78
N LYS A 16 24.84 8.60 -9.53
CA LYS A 16 25.10 7.44 -8.68
C LYS A 16 23.83 6.63 -8.87
N CYS A 17 23.89 5.58 -9.70
CA CYS A 17 23.06 4.43 -9.49
C CYS A 17 23.45 4.01 -8.08
N ILE A 18 22.79 4.60 -7.09
CA ILE A 18 22.75 4.06 -5.76
C ILE A 18 21.99 2.77 -6.02
N SER A 19 22.71 1.70 -6.35
CA SER A 19 22.10 0.38 -6.30
C SER A 19 21.69 0.26 -4.85
N GLN A 20 20.40 0.34 -4.59
CA GLN A 20 19.92 0.35 -3.23
C GLN A 20 20.26 -1.03 -2.66
N GLU A 21 21.26 -1.08 -1.78
CA GLU A 21 21.78 -2.34 -1.28
C GLU A 21 20.65 -3.06 -0.55
N LEU A 22 20.44 -4.32 -0.92
CA LEU A 22 19.54 -5.18 -0.18
C LEU A 22 20.12 -5.39 1.23
N PRO A 23 19.28 -5.55 2.27
CA PRO A 23 19.74 -5.93 3.59
C PRO A 23 20.66 -7.16 3.53
N PRO A 24 21.74 -7.23 4.35
CA PRO A 24 22.70 -8.33 4.28
C PRO A 24 22.09 -9.74 4.44
N ASN A 25 20.95 -9.86 5.12
CA ASN A 25 20.21 -11.10 5.37
C ASN A 25 18.89 -11.19 4.56
N PHE A 26 18.76 -10.41 3.48
CA PHE A 26 17.52 -10.33 2.72
C PHE A 26 17.10 -11.69 2.19
N GLU A 27 18.01 -12.40 1.50
CA GLU A 27 17.69 -13.70 0.91
C GLU A 27 17.33 -14.75 1.96
N ASP A 28 18.08 -14.86 3.06
CA ASP A 28 17.78 -15.79 4.16
C ASP A 28 16.42 -15.50 4.78
N THR A 29 16.07 -14.21 4.92
CA THR A 29 14.77 -13.79 5.43
C THR A 29 13.65 -14.25 4.49
N ILE A 30 13.80 -14.03 3.19
CA ILE A 30 12.82 -14.44 2.18
C ILE A 30 12.75 -15.96 2.05
N ARG A 31 13.86 -16.68 2.26
CA ARG A 31 13.92 -18.14 2.26
C ARG A 31 13.16 -18.72 3.44
N ASN A 32 13.35 -18.17 4.64
CA ASN A 32 12.61 -18.58 5.82
C ASN A 32 11.10 -18.31 5.66
N GLU A 33 10.75 -17.18 5.05
CA GLU A 33 9.37 -16.86 4.69
C GLU A 33 8.79 -17.88 3.69
N TYR A 34 9.49 -18.16 2.59
CA TYR A 34 9.04 -19.12 1.58
C TYR A 34 8.85 -20.53 2.14
N ASN A 35 9.79 -20.98 2.97
CA ASN A 35 9.74 -22.29 3.63
C ASN A 35 8.64 -22.40 4.70
N SER A 36 8.02 -21.28 5.10
CA SER A 36 6.89 -21.27 6.04
C SER A 36 5.55 -21.56 5.36
N PHE A 37 5.48 -21.50 4.02
CA PHE A 37 4.25 -21.82 3.29
C PHE A 37 4.00 -23.32 3.24
N SER A 38 2.72 -23.70 3.26
CA SER A 38 2.33 -25.07 2.94
C SER A 38 2.54 -25.36 1.45
N GLN A 39 2.72 -26.63 1.11
CA GLN A 39 2.82 -27.04 -0.29
C GLN A 39 1.57 -26.64 -1.10
N GLU A 40 0.39 -26.68 -0.47
CA GLU A 40 -0.86 -26.24 -1.08
C GLU A 40 -0.83 -24.76 -1.48
N VAL A 41 -0.29 -23.88 -0.62
CA VAL A 41 -0.14 -22.45 -0.93
C VAL A 41 0.83 -22.24 -2.08
N ILE A 42 1.95 -22.98 -2.08
CA ILE A 42 2.95 -22.90 -3.15
C ILE A 42 2.32 -23.32 -4.49
N ASP A 43 1.63 -24.45 -4.53
CA ASP A 43 1.12 -25.04 -5.76
C ASP A 43 -0.13 -24.34 -6.30
N ASN A 44 -1.04 -23.89 -5.43
CA ASN A 44 -2.35 -23.40 -5.83
C ASN A 44 -2.46 -21.88 -5.85
N GLU A 45 -1.67 -21.17 -5.05
CA GLU A 45 -1.82 -19.72 -4.86
C GLU A 45 -0.62 -18.94 -5.37
N LEU A 46 0.59 -19.22 -4.86
CA LEU A 46 1.81 -18.55 -5.30
C LEU A 46 2.16 -18.93 -6.73
N LYS A 47 2.09 -20.22 -7.05
CA LYS A 47 2.46 -20.80 -8.35
C LYS A 47 3.84 -20.38 -8.81
N GLN A 48 4.77 -20.30 -7.87
CA GLN A 48 6.13 -19.79 -8.06
C GLN A 48 7.11 -20.68 -7.31
N ASN A 49 8.28 -20.92 -7.91
CA ASN A 49 9.41 -21.48 -7.18
C ASN A 49 10.10 -20.40 -6.32
N PHE A 50 11.03 -20.81 -5.46
CA PHE A 50 11.74 -19.88 -4.57
C PHE A 50 12.47 -18.75 -5.30
N GLU A 51 13.11 -19.01 -6.44
CA GLU A 51 13.85 -17.98 -7.19
C GLU A 51 12.91 -16.92 -7.78
N GLU A 52 11.77 -17.35 -8.30
CA GLU A 52 10.70 -16.46 -8.78
C GLU A 52 10.13 -15.61 -7.63
N TYR A 53 9.86 -16.24 -6.49
CA TYR A 53 9.42 -15.55 -5.29
C TYR A 53 10.45 -14.52 -4.80
N LEU A 54 11.72 -14.90 -4.72
CA LEU A 54 12.82 -14.04 -4.31
C LEU A 54 12.97 -12.84 -5.24
N ALA A 55 12.89 -13.03 -6.55
CA ALA A 55 12.94 -11.95 -7.53
C ALA A 55 11.82 -10.92 -7.31
N LEU A 56 10.59 -11.39 -7.07
CA LEU A 56 9.45 -10.51 -6.80
C LEU A 56 9.63 -9.75 -5.48
N ARG A 57 10.13 -10.40 -4.43
CA ARG A 57 10.40 -9.73 -3.15
C ARG A 57 11.50 -8.69 -3.27
N LYS A 58 12.55 -8.93 -4.07
CA LYS A 58 13.59 -7.94 -4.38
C LYS A 58 12.98 -6.72 -5.09
N VAL A 59 12.16 -6.93 -6.12
CA VAL A 59 11.50 -5.84 -6.84
C VAL A 59 10.59 -5.03 -5.91
N ALA A 60 9.76 -5.69 -5.10
CA ALA A 60 8.88 -5.02 -4.14
C ALA A 60 9.66 -4.18 -3.11
N TYR A 61 10.80 -4.70 -2.62
CA TYR A 61 11.68 -3.95 -1.73
C TYR A 61 12.24 -2.69 -2.40
N LEU A 62 12.81 -2.85 -3.60
CA LEU A 62 13.41 -1.74 -4.34
C LEU A 62 12.38 -0.67 -4.70
N ASN A 63 11.18 -1.06 -5.12
CA ASN A 63 10.09 -0.12 -5.44
C ASN A 63 9.69 0.70 -4.21
N LYS A 64 9.48 0.04 -3.07
CA LYS A 64 9.15 0.71 -1.81
C LYS A 64 10.23 1.71 -1.41
N GLN A 65 11.49 1.34 -1.58
CA GLN A 65 12.59 2.25 -1.30
C GLN A 65 12.65 3.44 -2.26
N GLN A 66 12.41 3.21 -3.56
CA GLN A 66 12.30 4.26 -4.55
C GLN A 66 11.12 5.20 -4.26
N PHE A 67 9.99 4.66 -3.82
CA PHE A 67 8.85 5.46 -3.38
C PHE A 67 9.23 6.36 -2.21
N TYR A 68 9.87 5.82 -1.18
CA TYR A 68 10.35 6.60 -0.03
C TYR A 68 11.32 7.72 -0.43
N GLN A 69 12.25 7.45 -1.34
CA GLN A 69 13.13 8.49 -1.87
C GLN A 69 12.36 9.55 -2.68
N SER A 70 11.38 9.13 -3.48
CA SER A 70 10.59 10.06 -4.29
C SER A 70 9.77 11.01 -3.42
N ILE A 71 9.15 10.50 -2.35
CA ILE A 71 8.38 11.32 -1.42
C ILE A 71 9.28 12.17 -0.53
N ALA A 72 10.49 11.74 -0.19
CA ALA A 72 11.45 12.55 0.57
C ALA A 72 11.76 13.88 -0.15
N SER A 73 11.73 13.88 -1.48
CA SER A 73 11.88 15.10 -2.30
C SER A 73 10.58 15.89 -2.51
N SER A 74 9.44 15.35 -2.06
CA SER A 74 8.14 16.01 -2.18
C SER A 74 8.02 17.17 -1.18
N ARG A 75 7.15 18.12 -1.49
CA ARG A 75 6.93 19.29 -0.64
C ARG A 75 6.35 18.85 0.71
N SER A 76 7.01 19.22 1.80
CA SER A 76 6.42 19.11 3.13
C SER A 76 5.17 19.96 3.22
N VAL A 77 4.08 19.38 3.70
CA VAL A 77 2.89 20.15 4.11
C VAL A 77 3.03 20.62 5.55
N ASN A 78 2.28 21.66 5.91
CA ASN A 78 2.36 22.27 7.24
C ASN A 78 1.46 21.58 8.27
N ASN A 79 0.47 20.79 7.84
CA ASN A 79 -0.46 20.12 8.73
C ASN A 79 -0.76 18.70 8.24
N LEU A 80 -0.64 17.74 9.17
CA LEU A 80 -0.92 16.32 8.95
C LEU A 80 -2.34 16.08 8.44
N CYS A 81 -3.30 16.89 8.89
CA CYS A 81 -4.72 16.71 8.63
C CYS A 81 -5.21 17.43 7.37
N ASP A 82 -4.37 18.23 6.71
CA ASP A 82 -4.76 18.89 5.46
C ASP A 82 -5.20 17.83 4.43
N ASN A 83 -6.29 18.10 3.72
CA ASN A 83 -6.95 17.16 2.81
C ASN A 83 -7.21 15.74 3.39
N GLY A 84 -7.19 15.56 4.72
CA GLY A 84 -7.35 14.25 5.37
C GLY A 84 -8.79 13.77 5.49
N THR A 85 -9.77 14.67 5.31
CA THR A 85 -11.20 14.32 5.24
C THR A 85 -11.64 13.94 3.81
N PHE A 86 -10.85 14.32 2.80
CA PHE A 86 -11.12 14.07 1.38
C PHE A 86 -12.45 14.65 0.86
N GLU A 87 -13.07 15.59 1.58
CA GLU A 87 -14.33 16.23 1.16
C GLU A 87 -14.18 16.99 -0.16
N SER A 88 -12.99 17.53 -0.44
CA SER A 88 -12.62 18.15 -1.71
C SER A 88 -12.04 17.18 -2.75
N GLY A 89 -12.11 15.86 -2.49
CA GLY A 89 -11.38 14.84 -3.24
C GLY A 89 -9.94 14.68 -2.75
N ILE A 90 -9.18 13.82 -3.43
CA ILE A 90 -7.77 13.58 -3.12
C ILE A 90 -6.92 14.68 -3.77
N ASN A 91 -6.11 15.38 -2.98
CA ASN A 91 -5.19 16.40 -3.47
C ASN A 91 -3.79 15.79 -3.76
N PRO A 92 -3.39 15.61 -5.03
CA PRO A 92 -2.09 15.05 -5.38
C PRO A 92 -0.90 15.98 -5.08
N SER A 93 -1.14 17.26 -4.74
CA SER A 93 -0.06 18.13 -4.26
C SER A 93 0.29 17.90 -2.78
N GLU A 94 -0.53 17.14 -2.06
CA GLU A 94 -0.38 16.87 -0.64
C GLU A 94 -0.13 15.40 -0.33
N TRP A 95 -0.71 14.52 -1.14
CA TRP A 95 -0.58 13.07 -1.00
C TRP A 95 0.21 12.49 -2.16
N ASN A 96 1.13 11.61 -1.82
CA ASN A 96 1.86 10.76 -2.74
C ASN A 96 1.22 9.36 -2.73
N PHE A 97 1.32 8.64 -3.85
CA PHE A 97 0.64 7.36 -4.05
C PHE A 97 1.61 6.32 -4.59
N GLU A 98 1.43 5.09 -4.15
CA GLU A 98 2.09 3.93 -4.72
C GLU A 98 1.09 2.80 -4.81
N TRP A 99 1.13 2.08 -5.91
CA TRP A 99 0.52 0.77 -6.01
C TRP A 99 1.37 -0.12 -6.90
N GLY A 100 1.36 -1.42 -6.61
CA GLY A 100 2.13 -2.38 -7.38
C GLY A 100 1.69 -3.79 -7.04
N GLY A 101 1.88 -4.71 -7.99
CA GLY A 101 1.51 -6.10 -7.81
C GLY A 101 1.71 -6.89 -9.09
N ASN A 102 1.60 -8.21 -8.99
CA ASN A 102 1.51 -9.05 -10.17
C ASN A 102 0.07 -8.97 -10.67
N GLN A 103 -0.13 -8.47 -11.88
CA GLN A 103 -1.34 -8.82 -12.59
C GLN A 103 -1.18 -10.29 -12.99
N GLY A 104 -1.69 -11.20 -12.16
CA GLY A 104 -1.51 -12.63 -12.38
C GLY A 104 -1.96 -13.07 -13.78
N THR A 105 -1.54 -14.28 -14.18
CA THR A 105 -2.04 -14.95 -15.38
C THR A 105 -3.55 -15.13 -15.26
N ARG A 106 -4.33 -14.42 -16.08
CA ARG A 106 -5.79 -14.54 -16.06
C ARG A 106 -6.25 -15.51 -17.13
N GLY A 107 -6.87 -16.60 -16.71
CA GLY A 107 -7.73 -17.39 -17.57
C GLY A 107 -9.12 -16.76 -17.66
N HIS A 108 -9.62 -16.60 -18.89
CA HIS A 108 -10.98 -16.12 -19.17
C HIS A 108 -11.59 -16.98 -20.27
N TRP A 109 -12.86 -17.36 -20.10
CA TRP A 109 -13.65 -18.03 -21.13
C TRP A 109 -14.15 -17.04 -22.18
N VAL A 110 -13.41 -16.91 -23.29
CA VAL A 110 -13.87 -16.18 -24.48
C VAL A 110 -14.60 -17.16 -25.37
N SER A 111 -15.92 -17.00 -25.57
CA SER A 111 -16.69 -17.83 -26.51
C SER A 111 -16.51 -19.35 -26.30
N GLY A 112 -16.47 -19.80 -25.04
CA GLY A 112 -16.31 -21.21 -24.71
C GLY A 112 -14.87 -21.74 -24.85
N VAL A 113 -13.86 -20.86 -24.97
CA VAL A 113 -12.45 -21.22 -24.96
C VAL A 113 -11.74 -20.59 -23.76
N TRP A 114 -11.05 -21.39 -22.95
CA TRP A 114 -10.20 -20.91 -21.87
C TRP A 114 -8.97 -20.24 -22.45
N THR A 115 -8.90 -18.92 -22.34
CA THR A 115 -7.82 -18.08 -22.86
C THR A 115 -7.01 -17.54 -21.69
N VAL A 116 -5.70 -17.75 -21.69
CA VAL A 116 -4.78 -17.22 -20.68
C VAL A 116 -4.13 -15.94 -21.20
N ILE A 117 -4.35 -14.82 -20.51
CA ILE A 117 -3.68 -13.55 -20.79
C ILE A 117 -2.61 -13.34 -19.70
N ASN A 118 -1.36 -13.20 -20.13
CA ASN A 118 -0.24 -12.81 -19.28
C ASN A 118 -0.23 -11.29 -19.15
N TYR A 119 -0.48 -10.77 -17.96
CA TYR A 119 -0.26 -9.35 -17.68
C TYR A 119 1.12 -9.19 -17.02
N THR A 120 1.92 -8.23 -17.49
CA THR A 120 3.19 -7.88 -16.84
C THR A 120 2.91 -7.16 -15.52
N SER A 121 3.82 -7.26 -14.55
CA SER A 121 3.74 -6.46 -13.32
C SER A 121 3.56 -4.98 -13.66
N SER A 122 2.46 -4.40 -13.20
CA SER A 122 2.14 -2.99 -13.42
C SER A 122 2.40 -2.25 -12.11
N ILE A 123 3.19 -1.18 -12.19
CA ILE A 123 3.51 -0.32 -11.05
C ILE A 123 3.06 1.09 -11.39
N GLY A 124 2.34 1.72 -10.47
CA GLY A 124 2.11 3.16 -10.50
C GLY A 124 2.87 3.84 -9.38
N LEU A 125 4.10 4.27 -9.65
CA LEU A 125 4.83 5.16 -8.74
C LEU A 125 4.31 6.58 -8.90
N ASN A 126 3.85 7.20 -7.81
CA ASN A 126 3.28 8.56 -7.81
C ASN A 126 2.12 8.73 -8.79
N LEU A 127 1.43 7.63 -9.13
CA LEU A 127 0.29 7.61 -10.01
C LEU A 127 -0.93 7.16 -9.21
N MET A 128 -1.83 8.10 -8.97
CA MET A 128 -3.14 7.79 -8.42
C MET A 128 -3.92 6.97 -9.45
N ASN A 129 -4.38 5.78 -9.08
CA ASN A 129 -5.26 4.98 -9.92
C ASN A 129 -6.70 5.13 -9.41
N ILE A 130 -7.42 6.11 -9.97
CA ILE A 130 -8.80 6.44 -9.64
C ILE A 130 -9.79 5.82 -10.62
N GLY A 131 -10.99 5.53 -10.11
CA GLY A 131 -12.12 5.04 -10.90
C GLY A 131 -13.25 4.58 -9.99
N SER A 132 -14.25 3.90 -10.55
CA SER A 132 -15.35 3.32 -9.77
C SER A 132 -15.04 1.88 -9.38
N PHE A 133 -15.06 1.55 -8.09
CA PHE A 133 -15.05 0.16 -7.67
C PHE A 133 -16.39 -0.52 -7.96
N GLU A 134 -16.37 -1.52 -8.84
CA GLU A 134 -17.52 -2.39 -9.12
C GLU A 134 -17.24 -3.80 -8.60
N PRO A 135 -18.04 -4.35 -7.66
CA PRO A 135 -17.81 -5.68 -7.12
C PRO A 135 -18.16 -6.79 -8.13
N ALA A 136 -19.10 -6.52 -9.04
CA ALA A 136 -19.70 -7.50 -9.95
C ALA A 136 -18.88 -7.73 -11.24
N ASP A 137 -18.02 -6.78 -11.62
CA ASP A 137 -17.12 -6.88 -12.77
C ASP A 137 -15.66 -7.04 -12.30
N HIS A 138 -15.10 -8.23 -12.53
CA HIS A 138 -13.68 -8.48 -12.31
C HIS A 138 -12.78 -7.60 -13.24
N PRO A 139 -11.62 -7.10 -12.77
CA PRO A 139 -11.37 -6.13 -11.70
C PRO A 139 -11.29 -4.71 -12.28
N ASN A 140 -12.01 -3.74 -11.72
CA ASN A 140 -11.51 -2.37 -11.82
C ASN A 140 -10.24 -2.29 -10.95
N SER A 141 -9.07 -2.15 -11.58
CA SER A 141 -7.74 -1.95 -10.95
C SER A 141 -7.62 -0.62 -10.20
N VAL A 142 -8.73 -0.14 -9.64
CA VAL A 142 -8.77 1.10 -8.88
C VAL A 142 -8.16 0.81 -7.53
N HIS A 143 -6.93 1.28 -7.36
CA HIS A 143 -6.14 1.12 -6.14
C HIS A 143 -6.48 2.19 -5.09
N HIS A 144 -6.93 3.37 -5.57
CA HIS A 144 -7.26 4.52 -4.74
C HIS A 144 -8.62 5.08 -5.15
N GLN A 145 -9.60 5.04 -4.26
CA GLN A 145 -10.93 5.56 -4.57
C GLN A 145 -11.49 6.42 -3.45
N VAL A 146 -11.95 7.62 -3.82
CA VAL A 146 -12.83 8.40 -2.92
C VAL A 146 -14.17 7.71 -2.82
N GLN A 147 -14.52 7.27 -1.62
CA GLN A 147 -15.83 6.72 -1.32
C GLN A 147 -16.81 7.81 -0.88
N THR A 148 -18.09 7.52 -1.06
CA THR A 148 -19.19 8.29 -0.48
C THR A 148 -19.93 7.47 0.56
N SER A 149 -20.76 8.12 1.37
CA SER A 149 -21.64 7.47 2.34
C SER A 149 -22.41 6.30 1.74
N GLY A 150 -22.69 5.30 2.58
CA GLY A 150 -23.31 4.03 2.21
C GLY A 150 -22.62 2.86 2.89
N LEU A 151 -23.14 1.65 2.70
CA LEU A 151 -22.54 0.43 3.23
C LEU A 151 -21.41 -0.06 2.31
N ASP A 152 -20.43 -0.76 2.87
CA ASP A 152 -19.40 -1.43 2.09
C ASP A 152 -20.04 -2.47 1.17
N ASN A 153 -19.50 -2.58 -0.05
CA ASN A 153 -20.11 -3.37 -1.10
C ASN A 153 -19.95 -4.90 -0.88
N ILE A 154 -19.05 -5.32 0.02
CA ILE A 154 -18.81 -6.72 0.38
C ILE A 154 -19.35 -6.99 1.79
N VAL A 155 -18.93 -6.18 2.77
CA VAL A 155 -19.29 -6.34 4.18
C VAL A 155 -20.30 -5.25 4.57
N THR A 156 -21.57 -5.50 4.33
CA THR A 156 -22.66 -4.53 4.56
C THR A 156 -22.84 -4.10 6.01
N ALA A 157 -22.12 -4.69 6.96
CA ALA A 157 -22.05 -4.26 8.35
C ALA A 157 -21.15 -3.02 8.59
N ILE A 158 -20.43 -2.54 7.57
CA ILE A 158 -19.49 -1.43 7.67
C ILE A 158 -19.98 -0.29 6.80
N ASN A 159 -19.97 0.94 7.33
CA ASN A 159 -20.18 2.14 6.53
C ASN A 159 -18.91 2.44 5.71
N LYS A 160 -19.02 2.90 4.47
CA LYS A 160 -17.84 3.30 3.67
C LYS A 160 -17.18 4.59 4.16
N VAL A 161 -17.88 5.38 4.96
CA VAL A 161 -17.41 6.69 5.44
C VAL A 161 -17.55 6.75 6.96
N TRP A 162 -16.50 7.25 7.60
CA TRP A 162 -16.50 7.57 9.03
C TRP A 162 -17.11 8.95 9.26
N ASN A 163 -18.33 8.97 9.79
CA ASN A 163 -19.09 10.20 10.04
C ASN A 163 -18.67 10.93 11.34
N TYR A 164 -17.42 10.78 11.79
CA TYR A 164 -16.90 11.52 12.96
C TYR A 164 -15.59 12.26 12.62
N PRO A 165 -15.48 13.57 12.92
CA PRO A 165 -16.55 14.44 13.43
C PRO A 165 -17.75 14.49 12.48
N THR A 166 -18.94 14.77 13.03
CA THR A 166 -20.18 14.76 12.25
C THR A 166 -20.06 15.67 11.04
N GLY A 167 -20.43 15.15 9.86
CA GLY A 167 -20.42 15.90 8.60
C GLY A 167 -19.45 15.38 7.56
N ASN A 168 -18.57 14.44 7.89
CA ASN A 168 -17.76 13.76 6.88
C ASN A 168 -18.66 12.96 5.93
N THR A 169 -18.53 13.21 4.63
CA THR A 169 -19.25 12.53 3.54
C THR A 169 -18.33 11.70 2.64
N LYS A 170 -17.01 11.83 2.82
CA LYS A 170 -16.00 11.14 2.03
C LYS A 170 -15.03 10.35 2.89
N SER A 171 -14.41 9.37 2.26
CA SER A 171 -13.23 8.65 2.76
C SER A 171 -12.40 8.19 1.56
N VAL A 172 -11.19 7.70 1.80
CA VAL A 172 -10.39 7.03 0.76
C VAL A 172 -10.32 5.55 1.05
N ARG A 173 -10.65 4.76 0.03
CA ARG A 173 -10.37 3.34 -0.02
C ARG A 173 -8.98 3.14 -0.60
N LEU A 174 -8.17 2.36 0.12
CA LEU A 174 -6.98 1.68 -0.39
C LEU A 174 -7.34 0.21 -0.61
N GLY A 175 -6.99 -0.35 -1.76
CA GLY A 175 -7.17 -1.77 -2.01
C GLY A 175 -8.00 -2.11 -3.24
N ASN A 176 -7.61 -3.18 -3.91
CA ASN A 176 -8.26 -3.70 -5.09
C ASN A 176 -8.84 -5.12 -4.85
N LEU A 177 -9.59 -5.66 -5.82
CA LEU A 177 -10.21 -6.99 -5.73
C LEU A 177 -9.49 -8.09 -6.54
N GLY A 178 -8.38 -7.75 -7.21
CA GLY A 178 -7.68 -8.71 -8.04
C GLY A 178 -6.72 -9.58 -7.24
N VAL A 179 -6.69 -10.85 -7.59
CA VAL A 179 -5.71 -11.82 -7.09
C VAL A 179 -4.32 -11.39 -7.55
N SER A 180 -3.32 -11.53 -6.69
CA SER A 180 -1.92 -11.17 -6.95
C SER A 180 -1.64 -9.67 -7.19
N ASN A 181 -2.66 -8.80 -7.19
CA ASN A 181 -2.55 -7.37 -7.45
C ASN A 181 -1.93 -6.55 -6.29
N GLY A 182 -1.06 -7.18 -5.50
CA GLY A 182 -0.09 -6.58 -4.60
C GLY A 182 -0.63 -5.61 -3.55
N TYR A 183 -0.07 -4.41 -3.49
CA TYR A 183 -0.20 -3.44 -2.40
C TYR A 183 -0.61 -2.05 -2.89
N GLU A 184 -1.21 -1.28 -1.99
CA GLU A 184 -1.56 0.12 -2.17
C GLU A 184 -1.03 0.94 -1.00
N SER A 185 -0.59 2.15 -1.29
CA SER A 185 -0.08 3.08 -0.29
C SER A 185 -0.43 4.51 -0.65
N MET A 186 -0.58 5.31 0.40
CA MET A 186 -0.64 6.76 0.33
C MET A 186 0.29 7.31 1.41
N ALA A 187 1.04 8.36 1.09
CA ALA A 187 2.02 8.94 1.98
C ALA A 187 2.00 10.46 1.90
N LYS A 188 2.37 11.11 3.00
CA LYS A 188 2.47 12.55 3.10
C LYS A 188 3.73 12.89 3.90
N VAL A 189 4.47 13.90 3.45
CA VAL A 189 5.65 14.42 4.17
C VAL A 189 5.21 15.65 4.95
N VAL A 190 5.53 15.67 6.24
CA VAL A 190 5.11 16.75 7.15
C VAL A 190 6.26 17.15 8.06
N ASN A 191 6.43 18.45 8.24
CA ASN A 191 7.32 18.98 9.26
C ASN A 191 6.60 18.96 10.61
N ILE A 192 7.13 18.22 11.57
CA ILE A 192 6.52 18.10 12.90
C ILE A 192 6.90 19.32 13.75
N THR A 193 5.87 19.98 14.27
CA THR A 193 5.92 21.22 15.05
C THR A 193 5.06 21.06 16.30
N PRO A 194 5.21 21.94 17.31
CA PRO A 194 4.35 21.91 18.49
C PRO A 194 2.85 22.06 18.19
N SER A 195 2.47 22.67 17.07
CA SER A 195 1.07 22.88 16.70
C SER A 195 0.44 21.73 15.91
N ASN A 196 1.24 20.76 15.42
CA ASN A 196 0.76 19.64 14.62
C ASN A 196 1.34 18.28 15.07
N SER A 197 1.80 18.17 16.31
CA SER A 197 2.46 16.96 16.82
C SER A 197 1.50 15.79 17.13
N ILE A 198 0.20 15.96 16.90
CA ILE A 198 -0.79 14.90 17.10
C ILE A 198 -1.37 14.49 15.75
N LEU A 199 -1.08 13.26 15.33
CA LEU A 199 -1.73 12.63 14.19
C LEU A 199 -2.99 11.91 14.66
N SER A 200 -4.13 12.19 14.05
CA SER A 200 -5.36 11.43 14.25
C SER A 200 -5.91 10.98 12.91
N PHE A 201 -6.24 9.69 12.79
CA PHE A 201 -6.89 9.16 11.60
C PHE A 201 -7.87 8.06 12.00
N SER A 202 -8.88 7.83 11.17
CA SER A 202 -9.81 6.72 11.34
C SER A 202 -9.68 5.77 10.17
N TYR A 203 -9.86 4.48 10.42
CA TYR A 203 -9.81 3.45 9.39
C TYR A 203 -10.79 2.32 9.71
N ALA A 204 -11.31 1.70 8.67
CA ALA A 204 -11.98 0.40 8.69
C ALA A 204 -11.20 -0.56 7.78
N MET A 205 -11.44 -1.86 7.93
CA MET A 205 -10.78 -2.88 7.10
C MET A 205 -11.79 -3.90 6.60
N VAL A 206 -11.67 -4.25 5.33
CA VAL A 206 -12.28 -5.42 4.70
C VAL A 206 -11.17 -6.12 3.94
N VAL A 207 -10.89 -7.36 4.30
CA VAL A 207 -9.70 -8.05 3.82
C VAL A 207 -9.97 -9.55 3.69
N GLN A 208 -9.40 -10.19 2.67
CA GLN A 208 -9.43 -11.65 2.58
C GLN A 208 -8.43 -12.24 3.57
N ASN A 209 -8.80 -13.32 4.26
CA ASN A 209 -7.89 -14.13 5.06
C ASN A 209 -7.64 -15.47 4.36
N PRO A 210 -6.58 -15.58 3.54
CA PRO A 210 -6.26 -16.81 2.86
C PRO A 210 -5.57 -17.83 3.81
N GLY A 211 -5.09 -17.38 4.98
CA GLY A 211 -4.48 -18.25 5.98
C GLY A 211 -3.05 -18.66 5.65
N HIS A 212 -2.28 -17.78 5.01
CA HIS A 212 -0.90 -18.03 4.59
C HIS A 212 0.12 -17.72 5.68
N GLY A 213 -0.27 -16.97 6.71
CA GLY A 213 0.60 -16.53 7.80
C GLY A 213 1.01 -15.07 7.70
N THR A 214 1.66 -14.56 8.74
CA THR A 214 1.79 -13.11 9.03
C THR A 214 2.48 -12.24 7.99
N ASN A 215 3.36 -12.81 7.14
CA ASN A 215 4.13 -12.05 6.15
C ASN A 215 3.51 -12.03 4.75
N THR A 216 2.51 -12.86 4.51
CA THR A 216 1.81 -13.00 3.22
C THR A 216 0.33 -12.76 3.31
N ASP A 217 -0.26 -12.97 4.49
CA ASP A 217 -1.60 -12.54 4.80
C ASP A 217 -1.74 -11.04 4.51
N PRO A 218 -2.77 -10.65 3.74
CA PRO A 218 -3.07 -9.26 3.50
C PRO A 218 -3.11 -8.47 4.80
N SER A 219 -2.48 -7.29 4.81
CA SER A 219 -2.34 -6.48 6.02
C SER A 219 -2.53 -5.00 5.74
N PHE A 220 -3.04 -4.29 6.74
CA PHE A 220 -3.01 -2.83 6.79
C PHE A 220 -1.85 -2.40 7.67
N ARG A 221 -1.08 -1.40 7.23
CA ARG A 221 0.11 -0.91 7.95
C ARG A 221 0.15 0.60 7.94
N VAL A 222 0.62 1.19 9.04
CA VAL A 222 0.91 2.63 9.13
C VAL A 222 2.37 2.77 9.53
N ASN A 223 3.15 3.47 8.71
CA ASN A 223 4.57 3.67 8.95
C ASN A 223 4.84 5.15 9.18
N ILE A 224 5.71 5.45 10.15
CA ILE A 224 6.27 6.79 10.38
C ILE A 224 7.77 6.67 10.15
N ILE A 225 8.26 7.37 9.14
CA ILE A 225 9.61 7.22 8.63
C ILE A 225 10.24 8.60 8.53
N ASP A 226 11.52 8.69 8.86
CA ASP A 226 12.29 9.91 8.65
C ASP A 226 12.45 10.17 7.15
N ALA A 227 11.95 11.31 6.68
CA ALA A 227 12.02 11.69 5.28
C ALA A 227 13.47 11.90 4.80
N ASN A 228 14.38 12.31 5.67
CA ASN A 228 15.80 12.50 5.35
C ASN A 228 16.57 11.17 5.36
N ASN A 229 16.08 10.16 6.08
CA ASN A 229 16.69 8.84 6.16
C ASN A 229 15.63 7.72 6.30
N PRO A 230 15.18 7.11 5.19
CA PRO A 230 14.15 6.07 5.20
C PRO A 230 14.47 4.80 6.01
N LEU A 231 15.72 4.63 6.47
CA LEU A 231 16.12 3.54 7.37
C LEU A 231 15.68 3.78 8.82
N ILE A 232 15.48 5.04 9.21
CA ILE A 232 14.99 5.42 10.53
C ILE A 232 13.47 5.41 10.50
N ASN A 233 12.86 4.58 11.34
CA ASN A 233 11.41 4.54 11.51
C ASN A 233 11.02 4.71 12.97
N TYR A 234 9.84 5.30 13.16
CA TYR A 234 9.21 5.58 14.45
C TYR A 234 7.89 4.81 14.59
N ASN A 235 7.83 3.62 13.98
CA ASN A 235 6.62 2.79 13.90
C ASN A 235 6.10 2.37 15.28
N ASN A 236 6.97 2.32 16.29
CA ASN A 236 6.60 2.05 17.68
C ASN A 236 5.67 3.10 18.31
N LEU A 237 5.54 4.29 17.70
CA LEU A 237 4.59 5.31 18.13
C LEU A 237 3.14 4.95 17.72
N VAL A 238 2.97 4.07 16.74
CA VAL A 238 1.65 3.67 16.22
C VAL A 238 1.09 2.48 17.01
N SER A 239 -0.21 2.52 17.29
CA SER A 239 -0.97 1.44 17.94
C SER A 239 -2.29 1.22 17.21
N LEU A 240 -2.32 0.25 16.28
CA LEU A 240 -3.54 -0.11 15.54
C LEU A 240 -4.41 -1.13 16.28
N GLY A 241 -3.80 -1.92 17.17
CA GLY A 241 -4.46 -3.07 17.80
C GLY A 241 -3.96 -3.47 19.18
N GLY A 242 -3.25 -2.57 19.86
CA GLY A 242 -2.51 -2.85 21.09
C GLY A 242 -1.16 -2.13 21.06
N SER A 243 -0.53 -2.00 22.23
CA SER A 243 0.66 -1.16 22.41
C SER A 243 1.77 -1.48 21.40
N GLY A 244 2.10 -0.51 20.54
CA GLY A 244 3.26 -0.54 19.63
C GLY A 244 3.09 -1.35 18.35
N ILE A 245 1.89 -1.85 18.03
CA ILE A 245 1.66 -2.61 16.79
C ILE A 245 1.20 -1.66 15.68
N ASN A 246 2.04 -1.49 14.66
CA ASN A 246 1.79 -0.60 13.52
C ASN A 246 1.13 -1.30 12.31
N TYR A 247 0.71 -2.55 12.46
CA TYR A 247 0.07 -3.34 11.41
C TYR A 247 -1.04 -4.26 11.93
N ILE A 248 -1.98 -4.62 11.05
CA ILE A 248 -3.02 -5.63 11.31
C ILE A 248 -3.04 -6.57 10.12
N THR A 249 -2.75 -7.86 10.33
CA THR A 249 -2.89 -8.92 9.33
C THR A 249 -4.33 -9.44 9.28
N SER A 250 -4.70 -10.10 8.19
CA SER A 250 -6.03 -10.72 8.02
C SER A 250 -6.37 -11.76 9.10
N SER A 251 -5.36 -12.31 9.78
CA SER A 251 -5.49 -13.26 10.90
C SER A 251 -5.54 -12.61 12.29
N HIS A 252 -5.45 -11.27 12.39
CA HIS A 252 -5.40 -10.58 13.69
C HIS A 252 -6.71 -10.73 14.48
N PRO A 253 -6.67 -10.98 15.81
CA PRO A 253 -7.87 -11.20 16.65
C PRO A 253 -8.82 -10.00 16.79
N LEU A 254 -8.48 -8.85 16.20
CA LEU A 254 -9.36 -7.68 16.16
C LEU A 254 -10.31 -7.69 14.98
N LEU A 255 -10.05 -8.55 14.00
CA LEU A 255 -10.92 -8.73 12.85
C LEU A 255 -12.01 -9.76 13.20
N LYS A 256 -13.19 -9.52 12.65
CA LYS A 256 -14.35 -10.41 12.72
C LYS A 256 -14.49 -11.14 11.39
N THR A 257 -14.85 -12.41 11.45
CA THR A 257 -15.21 -13.16 10.24
C THR A 257 -16.53 -12.65 9.67
N PHE A 258 -16.58 -12.50 8.36
CA PHE A 258 -17.80 -12.25 7.59
C PHE A 258 -18.02 -13.37 6.59
N ASN A 259 -19.20 -13.99 6.65
CA ASN A 259 -19.62 -15.02 5.70
C ASN A 259 -20.08 -14.36 4.41
N ALA A 260 -19.12 -13.95 3.58
CA ALA A 260 -19.41 -13.33 2.30
C ALA A 260 -20.01 -14.35 1.31
N PRO A 261 -20.93 -13.90 0.43
CA PRO A 261 -21.39 -14.74 -0.67
C PRO A 261 -20.25 -15.01 -1.65
N LYS A 262 -20.32 -16.16 -2.35
CA LYS A 262 -19.41 -16.47 -3.45
C LYS A 262 -19.39 -15.33 -4.48
N PRO A 263 -18.23 -14.94 -5.04
CA PRO A 263 -16.93 -15.62 -4.99
C PRO A 263 -16.03 -15.20 -3.82
N TYR A 264 -16.50 -14.39 -2.88
CA TYR A 264 -15.70 -13.91 -1.76
C TYR A 264 -15.69 -14.96 -0.65
N TYR A 265 -14.52 -15.50 -0.33
CA TYR A 265 -14.36 -16.48 0.74
C TYR A 265 -13.42 -15.93 1.82
N ASN A 266 -13.65 -16.36 3.07
CA ASN A 266 -12.80 -16.04 4.23
C ASN A 266 -12.58 -14.53 4.43
N VAL A 267 -13.63 -13.72 4.27
CA VAL A 267 -13.54 -12.28 4.48
C VAL A 267 -13.46 -11.99 5.98
N GLN A 268 -12.50 -11.16 6.35
CA GLN A 268 -12.29 -10.65 7.69
C GLN A 268 -12.49 -9.14 7.66
N TYR A 269 -13.04 -8.58 8.73
CA TYR A 269 -13.30 -7.15 8.78
C TYR A 269 -13.17 -6.54 10.16
N LYS A 270 -12.92 -5.24 10.17
CA LYS A 270 -12.99 -4.40 11.36
C LYS A 270 -13.76 -3.15 11.04
N ASN A 271 -14.74 -2.84 11.89
CA ASN A 271 -15.47 -1.58 11.80
C ASN A 271 -14.52 -0.42 12.16
N TRP A 272 -14.91 0.78 11.76
CA TRP A 272 -14.12 1.98 11.95
C TRP A 272 -13.61 2.16 13.38
N SER A 273 -12.35 2.54 13.49
CA SER A 273 -11.75 2.99 14.74
C SER A 273 -10.85 4.18 14.48
N CYS A 274 -10.84 5.11 15.45
CA CYS A 274 -9.91 6.23 15.46
C CYS A 274 -8.60 5.81 16.14
N VAL A 275 -7.48 6.25 15.57
CA VAL A 275 -6.13 6.11 16.10
C VAL A 275 -5.57 7.50 16.31
N VAL A 276 -4.94 7.69 17.46
CA VAL A 276 -4.21 8.92 17.81
C VAL A 276 -2.75 8.54 18.05
N VAL A 277 -1.84 9.27 17.42
CA VAL A 277 -0.40 9.08 17.54
C VAL A 277 0.24 10.38 18.02
N ASP A 278 0.98 10.29 19.11
CA ASP A 278 1.78 11.40 19.63
C ASP A 278 3.16 11.42 18.96
N LEU A 279 3.40 12.48 18.18
CA LEU A 279 4.63 12.74 17.45
C LEU A 279 5.48 13.82 18.12
N SER A 280 5.17 14.24 19.36
CA SER A 280 5.90 15.29 20.06
C SER A 280 7.41 15.01 20.18
N SER A 281 7.78 13.73 20.31
CA SER A 281 9.18 13.28 20.31
C SER A 281 9.93 13.45 18.98
N LEU A 282 9.22 13.84 17.92
CA LEU A 282 9.72 14.08 16.57
C LEU A 282 9.76 15.56 16.19
N ILE A 283 9.37 16.47 17.09
CA ILE A 283 9.44 17.91 16.81
C ILE A 283 10.89 18.32 16.49
N GLY A 284 11.07 18.95 15.33
CA GLY A 284 12.38 19.42 14.85
C GLY A 284 13.31 18.35 14.29
N LYS A 285 12.83 17.11 14.09
CA LYS A 285 13.53 16.07 13.35
C LYS A 285 13.17 16.10 11.87
#